data_AF-A0A7V6WFM3-F1
#
_entry.id   AF-A0A7V6WFM3-F1
#
_cell.length_a   1.000
_cell.length_b   1.000
_cell.length_c   1.000
_cell.angle_alpha   90.00
_cell.angle_beta   90.00
_cell.angle_gamma   90.00
#
_symmetry.space_group_name_H-M   'P 1'
#
loop_
_entity.id
_entity.type
_entity.pdbx_description
1 polymer ?
#
loop_
_entity_poly.entity_id
_entity_poly.type
_entity_poly.pdbx_seq_one_letter_code
_entity_poly.pdbx_strand_id
1 'polypeptide(L)'
;METAIISQYLVLMEGYSQGLVQHCLNTAGISFVVAECLDLNEQEKIQIVTGAILHDLGTIKIQRSILNKPGPLTEREWKEIKRHPLNGLQMISKEKSLDPIQEILLYHHERWDGQGYYGLPAEKIPLGARILAFANAVEAMSSPKPYHPPFTMQQLVQEILSNSGTQFDPDLVKKVLFHCQDFAPMLYNGNLRAIVTKEKERLLRLVKKYRSLNHPLVWAQSRRLDKLVVFSYRPFPLENPLNLN
;
A
#
# COMPACT_ATOMS: atom_id res chain seq x y z
N MET A 1 15.90 17.48 2.36
CA MET A 1 16.16 17.03 3.74
C MET A 1 15.34 15.79 4.05
N GLU A 2 14.01 15.87 3.94
CA GLU A 2 13.07 14.75 4.14
C GLU A 2 13.39 13.49 3.30
N THR A 3 13.74 13.68 2.02
CA THR A 3 14.10 12.59 1.11
C THR A 3 15.31 11.76 1.57
N ALA A 4 16.32 12.39 2.17
CA ALA A 4 17.52 11.67 2.62
C ALA A 4 17.22 10.78 3.83
N ILE A 5 16.34 11.23 4.73
CA ILE A 5 15.89 10.48 5.91
C ILE A 5 15.11 9.24 5.46
N ILE A 6 14.16 9.41 4.53
CA ILE A 6 13.38 8.29 3.98
C ILE A 6 14.30 7.25 3.33
N SER A 7 15.29 7.69 2.54
CA SER A 7 16.27 6.77 1.93
C SER A 7 17.08 5.98 2.97
N GLN A 8 17.47 6.61 4.08
CA GLN A 8 18.20 5.91 5.17
C GLN A 8 17.34 4.80 5.80
N TYR A 9 16.07 5.06 6.07
CA TYR A 9 15.17 4.05 6.62
C TYR A 9 14.92 2.90 5.64
N LEU A 10 14.85 3.17 4.34
CA LEU A 10 14.66 2.11 3.35
C LEU A 10 15.89 1.23 3.19
N VAL A 11 17.10 1.79 3.25
CA VAL A 11 18.34 1.00 3.31
C VAL A 11 18.33 0.08 4.54
N LEU A 12 17.88 0.59 5.68
CA LEU A 12 17.75 -0.18 6.92
C LEU A 12 16.72 -1.33 6.77
N MET A 13 15.58 -1.06 6.16
CA MET A 13 14.53 -2.07 5.90
C MET A 13 15.00 -3.15 4.91
N GLU A 14 15.68 -2.75 3.82
CA GLU A 14 16.22 -3.67 2.81
C GLU A 14 17.22 -4.65 3.44
N GLY A 15 18.11 -4.17 4.32
CA GLY A 15 19.04 -5.02 5.05
C GLY A 15 18.37 -5.95 6.06
N TYR A 16 17.11 -5.68 6.42
CA TYR A 16 16.40 -6.44 7.43
C TYR A 16 15.60 -7.62 6.87
N SER A 17 14.81 -7.39 5.82
CA SER A 17 13.91 -8.37 5.24
C SER A 17 13.83 -8.23 3.73
N GLN A 18 14.06 -9.33 3.02
CA GLN A 18 13.94 -9.37 1.57
C GLN A 18 12.50 -9.07 1.15
N GLY A 19 12.32 -8.12 0.22
CA GLY A 19 11.02 -7.76 -0.33
C GLY A 19 10.18 -6.79 0.52
N LEU A 20 10.59 -6.46 1.75
CA LEU A 20 9.88 -5.50 2.61
C LEU A 20 9.79 -4.11 1.97
N VAL A 21 10.92 -3.61 1.45
CA VAL A 21 10.94 -2.33 0.74
C VAL A 21 10.05 -2.37 -0.50
N GLN A 22 10.11 -3.46 -1.27
CA GLN A 22 9.28 -3.59 -2.47
C GLN A 22 7.78 -3.56 -2.11
N HIS A 23 7.39 -4.25 -1.04
CA HIS A 23 6.04 -4.19 -0.50
C HIS A 23 5.63 -2.76 -0.15
N CYS A 24 6.40 -2.05 0.68
CA CYS A 24 6.09 -0.68 1.07
C CYS A 24 6.00 0.28 -0.13
N LEU A 25 6.90 0.15 -1.09
CA LEU A 25 6.90 0.97 -2.30
C LEU A 25 5.69 0.70 -3.20
N ASN A 26 5.26 -0.56 -3.30
CA ASN A 26 4.05 -0.92 -4.02
C ASN A 26 2.81 -0.35 -3.33
N THR A 27 2.73 -0.52 -2.01
CA THR A 27 1.65 0.03 -1.18
C THR A 27 1.59 1.55 -1.32
N ALA A 28 2.74 2.23 -1.38
CA ALA A 28 2.83 3.67 -1.62
C ALA A 28 2.31 4.08 -3.00
N GLY A 29 2.65 3.33 -4.06
CA GLY A 29 2.11 3.55 -5.40
C GLY A 29 0.59 3.40 -5.49
N ILE A 30 0.02 2.43 -4.78
CA ILE A 30 -1.43 2.22 -4.69
C ILE A 30 -2.09 3.34 -3.88
N SER A 31 -1.50 3.70 -2.74
CA SER A 31 -1.98 4.78 -1.87
C SER A 31 -2.02 6.13 -2.59
N PHE A 32 -1.00 6.43 -3.42
CA PHE A 32 -0.97 7.65 -4.23
C PHE A 32 -2.15 7.73 -5.19
N VAL A 33 -2.49 6.62 -5.85
CA VAL A 33 -3.60 6.58 -6.79
C VAL A 33 -4.92 6.75 -6.08
N VAL A 34 -5.12 6.06 -4.96
CA VAL A 34 -6.31 6.26 -4.13
C VAL A 34 -6.42 7.73 -3.69
N ALA A 35 -5.33 8.36 -3.27
CA ALA A 35 -5.32 9.77 -2.89
C ALA A 35 -5.64 10.71 -4.08
N GLU A 36 -5.19 10.39 -5.30
CA GLU A 36 -5.59 11.10 -6.52
C GLU A 36 -7.08 10.90 -6.83
N CYS A 37 -7.61 9.67 -6.67
CA CYS A 37 -9.03 9.38 -6.89
C CYS A 37 -9.96 10.20 -5.98
N LEU A 38 -9.46 10.58 -4.80
CA LEU A 38 -10.19 11.34 -3.79
C LEU A 38 -9.98 12.85 -3.94
N ASP A 39 -9.25 13.31 -4.96
CA ASP A 39 -8.90 14.70 -5.19
C ASP A 39 -8.24 15.38 -3.97
N LEU A 40 -7.44 14.61 -3.21
CA LEU A 40 -6.72 15.17 -2.06
C LEU A 40 -5.72 16.24 -2.50
N ASN A 41 -5.33 17.11 -1.58
CA ASN A 41 -4.32 18.11 -1.87
C ASN A 41 -2.90 17.50 -1.88
N GLU A 42 -1.94 18.23 -2.43
CA GLU A 42 -0.57 17.71 -2.59
C GLU A 42 0.11 17.37 -1.25
N GLN A 43 -0.16 18.12 -0.19
CA GLN A 43 0.43 17.88 1.12
C GLN A 43 -0.11 16.58 1.73
N GLU A 44 -1.42 16.34 1.62
CA GLU A 44 -2.06 15.08 2.03
C GLU A 44 -1.50 13.89 1.25
N LYS A 45 -1.35 14.02 -0.07
CA LYS A 45 -0.73 12.97 -0.91
C LYS A 45 0.69 12.64 -0.45
N ILE A 46 1.51 13.65 -0.18
CA ILE A 46 2.88 13.45 0.32
C ILE A 46 2.85 12.71 1.65
N GLN A 47 2.00 13.11 2.60
CA GLN A 47 1.88 12.47 3.90
C GLN A 47 1.47 11.00 3.79
N ILE A 48 0.44 10.71 3.01
CA ILE A 48 -0.06 9.34 2.78
C ILE A 48 1.01 8.47 2.13
N VAL A 49 1.68 8.98 1.10
CA VAL A 49 2.73 8.23 0.39
C VAL A 49 3.94 8.01 1.28
N THR A 50 4.39 9.01 2.03
CA THR A 50 5.50 8.86 2.99
C THR A 50 5.13 7.88 4.11
N GLY A 51 3.89 7.95 4.62
CA GLY A 51 3.36 6.98 5.57
C GLY A 51 3.38 5.56 5.02
N ALA A 52 2.93 5.36 3.78
CA ALA A 52 2.94 4.07 3.11
C ALA A 52 4.36 3.50 2.89
N ILE A 53 5.33 4.36 2.58
CA ILE A 53 6.73 3.95 2.44
C ILE A 53 7.30 3.42 3.78
N LEU A 54 6.86 4.00 4.91
CA LEU A 54 7.42 3.72 6.24
C LEU A 54 6.52 2.87 7.14
N HIS A 55 5.35 2.41 6.68
CA HIS A 55 4.33 1.76 7.52
C HIS A 55 4.86 0.55 8.29
N ASP A 56 5.66 -0.28 7.64
CA ASP A 56 6.28 -1.46 8.23
C ASP A 56 7.72 -1.23 8.74
N LEU A 57 8.18 0.02 8.87
CA LEU A 57 9.53 0.33 9.38
C LEU A 57 9.80 -0.33 10.73
N GLY A 58 8.81 -0.34 11.63
CA GLY A 58 8.98 -0.90 12.97
C GLY A 58 9.12 -2.42 13.02
N THR A 59 8.94 -3.12 11.89
CA THR A 59 9.16 -4.58 11.82
C THR A 59 10.61 -4.95 12.09
N ILE A 60 11.56 -4.03 11.85
CA ILE A 60 12.97 -4.25 12.16
C ILE A 60 13.26 -4.46 13.65
N LYS A 61 12.33 -4.07 14.52
CA LYS A 61 12.42 -4.25 15.97
C LYS A 61 11.86 -5.60 16.44
N ILE A 62 11.19 -6.34 15.55
CA ILE A 62 10.64 -7.67 15.84
C ILE A 62 11.68 -8.72 15.49
N GLN A 63 11.92 -9.70 16.36
CA GLN A 63 12.90 -10.77 16.13
C GLN A 63 12.63 -11.51 14.80
N ARG A 64 13.69 -11.74 14.00
CA ARG A 64 13.60 -12.46 12.72
C ARG A 64 13.01 -13.88 12.86
N SER A 65 13.27 -14.54 13.99
CA SER A 65 12.70 -15.86 14.29
C SER A 65 11.17 -15.85 14.34
N ILE A 66 10.56 -14.72 14.74
CA ILE A 66 9.10 -14.54 14.76
C ILE A 66 8.60 -14.25 13.35
N LEU A 67 9.24 -13.31 12.63
CA LEU A 67 8.80 -12.90 11.29
C LEU A 67 8.92 -14.04 10.26
N ASN A 68 9.97 -14.86 10.37
CA ASN A 68 10.24 -15.97 9.45
C ASN A 68 9.79 -17.32 10.00
N LYS A 69 8.95 -17.33 11.05
CA LYS A 69 8.50 -18.57 11.67
C LYS A 69 7.72 -19.42 10.66
N PRO A 70 8.10 -20.69 10.44
CA PRO A 70 7.27 -21.59 9.67
C PRO A 70 6.05 -22.00 10.51
N GLY A 71 4.85 -21.70 10.01
CA GLY A 71 3.59 -22.06 10.67
C GLY A 71 2.98 -20.94 11.53
N PRO A 72 1.97 -21.25 12.36
CA PRO A 72 1.21 -20.25 13.08
C PRO A 72 2.02 -19.61 14.22
N LEU A 73 1.75 -18.32 14.43
CA LEU A 73 2.26 -17.56 15.56
C LEU A 73 1.44 -17.85 16.81
N THR A 74 2.13 -17.94 17.94
CA THR A 74 1.54 -17.93 19.28
C THR A 74 0.94 -16.57 19.57
N GLU A 75 0.06 -16.49 20.58
CA GLU A 75 -0.55 -15.22 20.99
C GLU A 75 0.50 -14.17 21.42
N ARG A 76 1.59 -14.62 22.07
CA ARG A 76 2.71 -13.75 22.46
C ARG A 76 3.46 -13.21 21.26
N GLU A 77 3.76 -14.06 20.28
CA GLU A 77 4.41 -13.65 19.03
C GLU A 77 3.52 -12.68 18.25
N TRP A 78 2.22 -12.94 18.19
CA TRP A 78 1.24 -12.02 17.61
C TRP A 78 1.25 -10.65 18.29
N LYS A 79 1.29 -10.61 19.63
CA LYS A 79 1.40 -9.36 20.40
C LYS A 79 2.67 -8.59 20.03
N GLU A 80 3.80 -9.26 19.82
CA GLU A 80 5.03 -8.58 19.35
C GLU A 80 4.89 -8.06 17.92
N ILE A 81 4.25 -8.80 17.01
CA ILE A 81 4.02 -8.31 15.64
C ILE A 81 3.13 -7.07 15.63
N LYS A 82 2.07 -7.05 16.44
CA LYS A 82 1.16 -5.90 16.55
C LYS A 82 1.83 -4.61 17.04
N ARG A 83 3.06 -4.69 17.56
CA ARG A 83 3.82 -3.52 18.01
C ARG A 83 4.59 -2.80 16.91
N HIS A 84 4.73 -3.36 15.69
CA HIS A 84 5.49 -2.68 14.63
C HIS A 84 5.01 -1.25 14.31
N PRO A 85 3.71 -0.88 14.38
CA PRO A 85 3.30 0.50 14.15
C PRO A 85 3.94 1.44 15.18
N LEU A 86 3.85 1.07 16.46
CA LEU A 86 4.43 1.82 17.57
C LEU A 86 5.96 1.84 17.51
N ASN A 87 6.59 0.73 17.17
CA ASN A 87 8.04 0.67 16.98
C ASN A 87 8.49 1.60 15.85
N GLY A 88 7.73 1.65 14.74
CA GLY A 88 7.98 2.55 13.62
C GLY A 88 7.90 4.01 14.04
N LEU A 89 6.86 4.38 14.80
CA LEU A 89 6.75 5.72 15.39
C LEU A 89 7.94 6.09 16.27
N GLN A 90 8.34 5.20 17.18
CA GLN A 90 9.47 5.44 18.06
C GLN A 90 10.78 5.64 17.29
N MET A 91 10.93 5.00 16.13
CA MET A 91 12.10 5.16 15.29
C MET A 91 12.16 6.50 14.56
N ILE A 92 11.00 7.07 14.21
CA ILE A 92 10.92 8.37 13.52
C ILE A 92 10.72 9.54 14.48
N SER A 93 10.61 9.31 15.79
CA SER A 93 10.14 10.30 16.77
C SER A 93 11.02 11.56 16.91
N LYS A 94 12.25 11.53 16.40
CA LYS A 94 13.17 12.69 16.39
C LYS A 94 13.09 13.51 15.10
N GLU A 95 12.44 12.97 14.07
CA GLU A 95 12.35 13.55 12.74
C GLU A 95 11.08 14.38 12.62
N LYS A 96 11.13 15.65 13.04
CA LYS A 96 9.96 16.56 13.05
C LYS A 96 9.23 16.66 11.70
N SER A 97 9.95 16.48 10.59
CA SER A 97 9.35 16.45 9.25
C SER A 97 8.37 15.29 9.04
N LEU A 98 8.48 14.23 9.84
CA LEU A 98 7.63 13.04 9.80
C LEU A 98 6.50 13.07 10.85
N ASP A 99 6.38 14.14 11.64
CA ASP A 99 5.26 14.32 12.58
C ASP A 99 3.88 14.19 11.89
N PRO A 100 3.67 14.73 10.67
CA PRO A 100 2.36 14.63 10.03
C PRO A 100 1.92 13.22 9.63
N ILE A 101 2.82 12.22 9.62
CA ILE A 101 2.49 10.84 9.25
C ILE A 101 2.28 9.92 10.46
N GLN A 102 2.44 10.41 11.69
CA GLN A 102 2.43 9.55 12.87
C GLN A 102 1.11 8.79 13.02
N GLU A 103 -0.04 9.45 12.87
CA GLU A 103 -1.34 8.78 12.98
C GLU A 103 -1.57 7.77 11.84
N ILE A 104 -1.05 8.06 10.64
CA ILE A 104 -1.09 7.14 9.51
C ILE A 104 -0.32 5.86 9.86
N LEU A 105 0.89 5.99 10.39
CA LEU A 105 1.69 4.84 10.82
C LEU A 105 1.03 4.08 11.97
N LEU A 106 0.49 4.77 12.97
CA LEU A 106 -0.06 4.11 14.15
C LEU A 106 -1.29 3.26 13.86
N TYR A 107 -2.17 3.79 12.99
CA TYR A 107 -3.53 3.29 12.83
C TYR A 107 -3.78 2.57 11.49
N HIS A 108 -2.74 2.28 10.70
CA HIS A 108 -2.92 1.60 9.40
C HIS A 108 -3.42 0.14 9.48
N HIS A 109 -3.44 -0.46 10.66
CA HIS A 109 -4.10 -1.76 10.92
C HIS A 109 -5.48 -1.62 11.57
N GLU A 110 -6.01 -0.39 11.68
CA GLU A 110 -7.41 -0.21 12.06
C GLU A 110 -8.35 -0.74 10.98
N ARG A 111 -9.50 -1.22 11.45
CA ARG A 111 -10.58 -1.73 10.61
C ARG A 111 -11.81 -0.89 10.84
N TRP A 112 -12.60 -0.68 9.78
CA TRP A 112 -13.82 0.13 9.86
C TRP A 112 -14.82 -0.40 10.90
N ASP A 113 -14.88 -1.71 11.12
CA ASP A 113 -15.71 -2.39 12.13
C ASP A 113 -15.19 -2.28 13.58
N GLY A 114 -14.06 -1.59 13.81
CA GLY A 114 -13.47 -1.46 15.15
C GLY A 114 -12.75 -2.71 15.65
N GLN A 115 -12.51 -3.72 14.78
CA GLN A 115 -11.73 -4.92 15.14
C GLN A 115 -10.22 -4.77 14.85
N GLY A 116 -9.76 -3.51 14.72
CA GLY A 116 -8.37 -3.14 14.48
C GLY A 116 -7.43 -3.39 15.67
N TYR A 117 -6.21 -2.87 15.59
CA TYR A 117 -5.22 -3.07 16.66
C TYR A 117 -5.57 -2.31 17.94
N TYR A 118 -6.10 -1.09 17.80
CA TYR A 118 -6.55 -0.22 18.89
C TYR A 118 -8.08 -0.13 18.98
N GLY A 119 -8.79 -0.65 17.97
CA GLY A 119 -10.25 -0.72 17.96
C GLY A 119 -10.90 0.66 17.88
N LEU A 120 -10.32 1.54 17.06
CA LEU A 120 -10.88 2.87 16.87
C LEU A 120 -12.26 2.78 16.21
N PRO A 121 -13.24 3.60 16.65
CA PRO A 121 -14.49 3.73 15.92
C PRO A 121 -14.22 4.22 14.49
N ALA A 122 -14.93 3.67 13.51
CA ALA A 122 -14.84 3.97 12.08
C ALA A 122 -14.35 5.41 11.73
N GLU A 123 -15.17 6.42 12.01
CA GLU A 123 -14.91 7.83 11.64
C GLU A 123 -13.74 8.46 12.42
N LYS A 124 -13.26 7.81 13.49
CA LYS A 124 -12.07 8.23 14.23
C LYS A 124 -10.78 7.74 13.61
N ILE A 125 -10.84 6.82 12.64
CA ILE A 125 -9.66 6.38 11.89
C ILE A 125 -9.27 7.51 10.93
N PRO A 126 -8.03 8.04 11.01
CA PRO A 126 -7.56 9.07 10.10
C PRO A 126 -7.71 8.63 8.64
N LEU A 127 -8.09 9.56 7.75
CA LEU A 127 -8.31 9.23 6.34
C LEU A 127 -7.06 8.59 5.71
N GLY A 128 -5.87 9.10 6.02
CA GLY A 128 -4.62 8.53 5.53
C GLY A 128 -4.38 7.09 5.99
N ALA A 129 -4.78 6.75 7.23
CA ALA A 129 -4.70 5.38 7.74
C ALA A 129 -5.71 4.46 7.04
N ARG A 130 -6.93 4.92 6.76
CA ARG A 130 -7.94 4.17 5.96
C ARG A 130 -7.44 3.87 4.55
N ILE A 131 -6.86 4.87 3.88
CA ILE A 131 -6.27 4.72 2.54
C ILE A 131 -5.11 3.72 2.58
N LEU A 132 -4.23 3.83 3.57
CA LEU A 132 -3.08 2.94 3.71
C LEU A 132 -3.52 1.51 4.00
N ALA A 133 -4.49 1.29 4.90
CA ALA A 133 -5.03 -0.03 5.20
C ALA A 133 -5.62 -0.70 3.94
N PHE A 134 -6.38 0.06 3.16
CA PHE A 134 -6.92 -0.37 1.88
C PHE A 134 -5.81 -0.72 0.88
N ALA A 135 -4.85 0.19 0.68
CA ALA A 135 -3.74 0.00 -0.25
C ALA A 135 -2.85 -1.20 0.12
N ASN A 136 -2.61 -1.40 1.42
CA ASN A 136 -1.82 -2.50 1.94
C ASN A 136 -2.50 -3.86 1.65
N ALA A 137 -3.82 -3.95 1.88
CA ALA A 137 -4.59 -5.15 1.55
C ALA A 137 -4.58 -5.45 0.05
N VAL A 138 -4.77 -4.42 -0.80
CA VAL A 138 -4.71 -4.56 -2.26
C VAL A 138 -3.33 -5.05 -2.70
N GLU A 139 -2.25 -4.49 -2.15
CA GLU A 139 -0.89 -4.92 -2.43
C GLU A 139 -0.72 -6.40 -2.08
N ALA A 140 -1.10 -6.78 -0.86
CA ALA A 140 -0.95 -8.13 -0.33
C ALA A 140 -1.73 -9.20 -1.12
N MET A 141 -2.89 -8.84 -1.69
CA MET A 141 -3.70 -9.71 -2.55
C MET A 141 -3.16 -9.81 -3.98
N SER A 142 -2.59 -8.71 -4.51
CA SER A 142 -2.09 -8.61 -5.88
C SER A 142 -0.67 -9.11 -6.11
N SER A 143 0.10 -9.28 -5.04
CA SER A 143 1.52 -9.64 -5.11
C SER A 143 1.73 -11.15 -4.96
N PRO A 144 2.64 -11.76 -5.74
CA PRO A 144 2.93 -13.18 -5.63
C PRO A 144 3.57 -13.49 -4.27
N LYS A 145 3.09 -14.55 -3.61
CA LYS A 145 3.68 -15.07 -2.36
C LYS A 145 4.18 -16.50 -2.58
N PRO A 146 5.18 -16.98 -1.80
CA PRO A 146 5.74 -18.33 -1.98
C PRO A 146 4.73 -19.47 -2.01
N TYR A 147 3.59 -19.30 -1.34
CA TYR A 147 2.57 -20.34 -1.16
C TYR A 147 1.21 -19.99 -1.77
N HIS A 148 1.05 -18.79 -2.33
CA HIS A 148 -0.23 -18.36 -2.91
C HIS A 148 0.01 -17.50 -4.16
N PRO A 149 -0.62 -17.86 -5.30
CA PRO A 149 -0.63 -16.98 -6.46
C PRO A 149 -1.38 -15.68 -6.11
N PRO A 150 -1.05 -14.57 -6.80
CA PRO A 150 -1.80 -13.34 -6.64
C PRO A 150 -3.26 -13.54 -7.09
N PHE A 151 -4.17 -12.79 -6.49
CA PHE A 151 -5.59 -12.82 -6.85
C PHE A 151 -5.77 -12.41 -8.31
N THR A 152 -6.73 -13.04 -8.98
CA THR A 152 -7.27 -12.52 -10.23
C THR A 152 -8.00 -11.20 -9.95
N MET A 153 -8.25 -10.42 -11.00
CA MET A 153 -8.93 -9.15 -10.79
C MET A 153 -10.35 -9.30 -10.24
N GLN A 154 -11.07 -10.30 -10.72
CA GLN A 154 -12.41 -10.59 -10.22
C GLN A 154 -12.38 -10.96 -8.74
N GLN A 155 -11.40 -11.77 -8.31
CA GLN A 155 -11.20 -12.12 -6.90
C GLN A 155 -10.87 -10.88 -6.07
N LEU A 156 -9.98 -10.01 -6.55
CA LEU A 156 -9.61 -8.78 -5.83
C LEU A 156 -10.83 -7.85 -5.64
N VAL A 157 -11.61 -7.61 -6.69
CA VAL A 157 -12.81 -6.76 -6.61
C VAL A 157 -13.84 -7.37 -5.67
N GLN A 158 -14.08 -8.68 -5.78
CA GLN A 158 -15.02 -9.39 -4.92
C GLN A 158 -14.59 -9.32 -3.45
N GLU A 159 -13.31 -9.51 -3.15
CA GLU A 159 -12.78 -9.42 -1.78
C GLU A 159 -12.93 -8.00 -1.21
N ILE A 160 -12.62 -6.97 -2.00
CA ILE A 160 -12.79 -5.56 -1.59
C ILE A 160 -14.27 -5.27 -1.28
N LEU A 161 -15.19 -5.67 -2.17
CA LEU A 161 -16.62 -5.45 -1.98
C LEU A 161 -17.16 -6.20 -0.76
N SER A 162 -16.73 -7.46 -0.56
CA SER A 162 -17.16 -8.29 0.56
C SER A 162 -16.70 -7.76 1.91
N ASN A 163 -15.59 -7.01 1.93
CA ASN A 163 -15.03 -6.39 3.14
C ASN A 163 -15.36 -4.89 3.27
N SER A 164 -16.24 -4.36 2.41
CA SER A 164 -16.75 -2.99 2.50
C SER A 164 -17.66 -2.82 3.72
N GLY A 165 -17.39 -1.83 4.56
CA GLY A 165 -18.13 -1.61 5.81
C GLY A 165 -17.67 -2.51 6.97
N THR A 166 -16.71 -3.42 6.75
CA THR A 166 -16.08 -4.21 7.81
C THR A 166 -14.59 -3.88 7.93
N GLN A 167 -13.77 -4.34 7.00
CA GLN A 167 -12.36 -3.97 6.97
C GLN A 167 -12.17 -2.55 6.45
N PHE A 168 -12.89 -2.21 5.38
CA PHE A 168 -12.69 -0.99 4.62
C PHE A 168 -13.81 0.00 4.84
N ASP A 169 -13.46 1.28 4.79
CA ASP A 169 -14.41 2.38 4.69
C ASP A 169 -15.27 2.21 3.42
N PRO A 170 -16.61 2.12 3.56
CA PRO A 170 -17.49 1.87 2.42
C PRO A 170 -17.53 3.03 1.41
N ASP A 171 -17.35 4.28 1.87
CA ASP A 171 -17.29 5.45 0.98
C ASP A 171 -15.97 5.47 0.22
N LEU A 172 -14.88 5.07 0.86
CA LEU A 172 -13.59 4.88 0.20
C LEU A 172 -13.71 3.82 -0.90
N VAL A 173 -14.25 2.64 -0.58
CA VAL A 173 -14.46 1.54 -1.55
C VAL A 173 -15.31 2.03 -2.72
N LYS A 174 -16.43 2.71 -2.44
CA LYS A 174 -17.32 3.23 -3.47
C LYS A 174 -16.60 4.20 -4.41
N LYS A 175 -15.89 5.19 -3.86
CA LYS A 175 -15.14 6.17 -4.68
C LYS A 175 -14.06 5.49 -5.52
N VAL A 176 -13.32 4.57 -4.94
CA VAL A 176 -12.21 3.91 -5.61
C VAL A 176 -12.69 2.96 -6.71
N LEU A 177 -13.69 2.11 -6.46
CA LEU A 177 -14.16 1.12 -7.43
C LEU A 177 -15.03 1.70 -8.55
N PHE A 178 -15.87 2.70 -8.25
CA PHE A 178 -16.86 3.20 -9.21
C PHE A 178 -16.51 4.54 -9.83
N HIS A 179 -15.64 5.33 -9.19
CA HIS A 179 -15.35 6.70 -9.62
C HIS A 179 -13.88 6.93 -9.99
N CYS A 180 -12.99 5.97 -9.73
CA CYS A 180 -11.59 6.12 -10.08
C CYS A 180 -11.18 5.40 -11.36
N GLN A 181 -11.09 6.17 -12.44
CA GLN A 181 -10.62 5.69 -13.75
C GLN A 181 -9.16 5.24 -13.77
N ASP A 182 -8.34 5.58 -12.77
CA ASP A 182 -6.93 5.16 -12.70
C ASP A 182 -6.74 3.94 -11.79
N PHE A 183 -7.68 3.69 -10.87
CA PHE A 183 -7.71 2.47 -10.07
C PHE A 183 -8.40 1.33 -10.82
N ALA A 184 -9.45 1.62 -11.59
CA ALA A 184 -10.10 0.65 -12.47
C ALA A 184 -9.10 -0.07 -13.42
N PRO A 185 -8.12 0.57 -14.07
CA PRO A 185 -6.98 -0.04 -14.76
C PRO A 185 -6.18 -1.09 -14.01
N MET A 186 -6.06 -0.96 -12.68
CA MET A 186 -5.47 -2.02 -11.87
C MET A 186 -6.43 -3.21 -11.79
N LEU A 187 -7.74 -2.96 -11.83
CA LEU A 187 -8.82 -3.92 -11.60
C LEU A 187 -9.49 -4.48 -12.86
N TYR A 188 -9.26 -3.88 -14.02
CA TYR A 188 -10.04 -4.11 -15.22
C TYR A 188 -9.11 -4.31 -16.40
N ASN A 189 -9.53 -5.20 -17.30
CA ASN A 189 -8.83 -5.61 -18.50
C ASN A 189 -8.93 -4.55 -19.63
N GLY A 190 -8.67 -3.28 -19.30
CA GLY A 190 -8.66 -2.18 -20.26
C GLY A 190 -7.39 -2.15 -21.10
N ASN A 191 -7.30 -1.17 -22.01
CA ASN A 191 -6.11 -0.93 -22.84
C ASN A 191 -4.90 -0.56 -21.96
N LEU A 192 -4.21 -1.57 -21.44
CA LEU A 192 -3.10 -1.45 -20.51
C LEU A 192 -1.96 -0.59 -21.06
N ARG A 193 -1.79 -0.56 -22.38
CA ARG A 193 -0.84 0.32 -23.05
C ARG A 193 -1.19 1.80 -22.85
N ALA A 194 -2.47 2.18 -22.93
CA ALA A 194 -2.92 3.55 -22.68
C ALA A 194 -2.70 3.95 -21.21
N ILE A 195 -2.95 3.02 -20.29
CA ILE A 195 -2.71 3.22 -18.84
C ILE A 195 -1.22 3.44 -18.58
N VAL A 196 -0.35 2.56 -19.08
CA VAL A 196 1.10 2.68 -18.96
C VAL A 196 1.60 4.02 -19.52
N THR A 197 1.05 4.49 -20.64
CA THR A 197 1.38 5.81 -21.19
C THR A 197 1.00 6.95 -20.24
N LYS A 198 -0.24 6.94 -19.71
CA LYS A 198 -0.70 7.97 -18.76
C LYS A 198 0.16 8.01 -17.49
N GLU A 199 0.54 6.84 -16.98
CA GLU A 199 1.38 6.74 -15.77
C GLU A 199 2.82 7.18 -16.05
N LYS A 200 3.35 6.96 -17.25
CA LYS A 200 4.63 7.54 -17.71
C LYS A 200 4.56 9.07 -17.76
N GLU A 201 3.51 9.63 -18.34
CA GLU A 201 3.32 11.08 -18.39
C GLU A 201 3.22 11.69 -16.99
N ARG A 202 2.46 11.05 -16.09
CA ARG A 202 2.37 11.45 -14.68
C ARG A 202 3.75 11.42 -14.01
N LEU A 203 4.54 10.35 -14.21
CA LEU A 203 5.91 10.26 -13.69
C LEU A 203 6.77 11.42 -14.21
N LEU A 204 6.75 11.69 -15.52
CA LEU A 204 7.52 12.78 -16.12
C LEU A 204 7.12 14.14 -15.54
N ARG A 205 5.82 14.38 -15.30
CA ARG A 205 5.35 15.61 -14.63
C ARG A 205 5.92 15.73 -13.21
N LEU A 206 5.89 14.66 -12.42
CA LEU A 206 6.42 14.66 -11.05
C LEU A 206 7.94 14.87 -11.05
N VAL A 207 8.68 14.19 -11.93
CA VAL A 207 10.14 14.38 -12.08
C VAL A 207 10.46 15.83 -12.43
N LYS A 208 9.72 16.44 -13.35
CA LYS A 208 9.90 17.85 -13.73
C LYS A 208 9.58 18.81 -12.57
N LYS A 209 8.52 18.53 -11.81
CA LYS A 209 8.04 19.34 -10.68
C LYS A 209 9.03 19.30 -9.51
N TYR A 210 9.42 18.11 -9.07
CA TYR A 210 10.19 17.92 -7.85
C TYR A 210 11.70 17.87 -8.07
N ARG A 211 12.15 17.66 -9.32
CA ARG A 211 13.58 17.58 -9.70
C ARG A 211 14.38 16.62 -8.83
N SER A 212 13.73 15.55 -8.34
CA SER A 212 14.32 14.55 -7.46
C SER A 212 13.66 13.21 -7.74
N LEU A 213 14.47 12.22 -8.12
CA LEU A 213 14.01 10.84 -8.30
C LEU A 213 13.64 10.16 -6.97
N ASN A 214 14.15 10.71 -5.87
CA ASN A 214 13.94 10.18 -4.53
C ASN A 214 12.72 10.84 -3.83
N HIS A 215 12.04 11.80 -4.48
CA HIS A 215 10.83 12.40 -3.92
C HIS A 215 9.75 11.33 -3.73
N PRO A 216 9.03 11.28 -2.58
CA PRO A 216 8.08 10.19 -2.27
C PRO A 216 7.07 9.93 -3.40
N LEU A 217 6.45 10.99 -3.93
CA LEU A 217 5.50 10.88 -5.05
C LEU A 217 6.15 10.39 -6.34
N VAL A 218 7.37 10.83 -6.66
CA VAL A 218 8.10 10.37 -7.86
C VAL A 218 8.40 8.89 -7.74
N TRP A 219 8.84 8.47 -6.55
CA TRP A 219 9.20 7.09 -6.31
C TRP A 219 7.99 6.15 -6.33
N ALA A 220 6.91 6.52 -5.64
CA ALA A 220 5.65 5.79 -5.64
C ALA A 220 5.09 5.64 -7.06
N GLN A 221 5.14 6.73 -7.84
CA GLN A 221 4.70 6.73 -9.23
C GLN A 221 5.57 5.83 -10.13
N SER A 222 6.88 5.85 -9.94
CA SER A 222 7.80 4.97 -10.69
C SER A 222 7.51 3.50 -10.40
N ARG A 223 7.26 3.14 -9.14
CA ARG A 223 7.02 1.75 -8.72
C ARG A 223 5.66 1.24 -9.15
N ARG A 224 4.66 2.13 -9.18
CA ARG A 224 3.39 1.85 -9.82
C ARG A 224 3.56 1.50 -11.30
N LEU A 225 4.34 2.32 -12.03
CA LEU A 225 4.61 2.08 -13.45
C LEU A 225 5.30 0.74 -13.68
N ASP A 226 6.31 0.39 -12.87
CA ASP A 226 7.00 -0.91 -12.94
C ASP A 226 6.01 -2.08 -12.84
N LYS A 227 5.09 -2.04 -11.86
CA LYS A 227 4.06 -3.08 -11.70
C LYS A 227 3.16 -3.21 -12.93
N LEU A 228 2.66 -2.10 -13.45
CA LEU A 228 1.77 -2.10 -14.63
C LEU A 228 2.47 -2.64 -15.88
N VAL A 229 3.75 -2.30 -16.05
CA VAL A 229 4.58 -2.83 -17.14
C VAL A 229 4.77 -4.34 -16.99
N VAL A 230 5.10 -4.84 -15.79
CA VAL A 230 5.20 -6.30 -15.54
C VAL A 230 3.88 -7.02 -15.82
N PHE A 231 2.74 -6.47 -15.38
CA PHE A 231 1.42 -7.03 -15.70
C PHE A 231 1.15 -7.07 -17.21
N SER A 232 1.65 -6.09 -17.98
CA SER A 232 1.48 -6.05 -19.43
C SER A 232 2.19 -7.17 -20.19
N TYR A 233 3.18 -7.81 -19.55
CA TYR A 233 3.90 -8.94 -20.10
C TYR A 233 3.40 -10.30 -19.58
N ARG A 234 2.40 -10.34 -18.67
CA ARG A 234 1.78 -11.60 -18.26
C ARG A 234 0.72 -12.01 -19.28
N PRO A 235 0.81 -13.20 -19.90
CA PRO A 235 -0.26 -13.70 -20.73
C PRO A 235 -1.52 -13.87 -19.87
N PHE A 236 -2.63 -13.26 -20.30
CA PHE A 236 -3.94 -13.59 -19.75
C PHE A 236 -4.21 -15.07 -20.06
N PRO A 237 -4.56 -15.92 -19.07
CA PRO A 237 -5.27 -17.13 -19.40
C PRO A 237 -6.62 -16.70 -19.96
N LEU A 238 -6.78 -16.83 -21.28
CA LEU A 238 -8.08 -16.84 -21.94
C LEU A 238 -8.78 -18.14 -21.55
N GLU A 239 -9.26 -18.25 -20.31
CA GLU A 239 -10.19 -19.33 -19.97
C GLU A 239 -11.60 -18.89 -20.34
N ASN A 240 -12.05 -19.41 -21.47
CA ASN A 240 -13.44 -19.46 -21.89
C ASN A 240 -14.20 -20.39 -20.92
N PRO A 241 -15.16 -19.93 -20.11
CA PRO A 241 -15.80 -20.74 -19.07
C PRO A 241 -16.84 -21.74 -19.62
N LEU A 242 -16.78 -22.10 -20.90
CA LEU A 242 -17.63 -23.09 -21.53
C LEU A 242 -16.78 -24.21 -22.09
N ASN A 243 -16.35 -25.13 -21.22
CA ASN A 243 -16.10 -26.54 -21.53
C ASN A 243 -15.80 -27.29 -20.23
N LEU A 244 -16.87 -27.61 -19.49
CA LEU A 244 -16.91 -28.77 -18.61
C LEU A 244 -17.96 -29.70 -19.21
N ASN A 245 -17.49 -30.71 -19.93
CA ASN A 245 -18.23 -31.94 -20.20
C ASN A 245 -17.82 -32.96 -19.13
#